data_AF-A0A962NC45-F1
#
_entry.id   AF-A0A962NC45-F1
#
_cell.length_a   1.000
_cell.length_b   1.000
_cell.length_c   1.000
_cell.angle_alpha   90.00
_cell.angle_beta   90.00
_cell.angle_gamma   90.00
#
_symmetry.space_group_name_H-M   'P 1'
#
loop_
_entity.id
_entity.type
_entity.pdbx_description
1 polymer ?
#
loop_
_entity_poly.entity_id
_entity_poly.type
_entity_poly.pdbx_seq_one_letter_code
_entity_poly.pdbx_strand_id
1 'polypeptide(L)' 'LLALYEHKVFVQSAVAGINPFEQWGVELGKAIASQIEPALAGEGEQRFDPTTESLLRRIRSVRADRAAR' A
#
# COMPACT_ATOMS: atom_id res chain seq x y z
N LEU A 1 1.23 -23.05 22.63
CA LEU A 1 0.06 -22.23 22.23
C LEU A 1 0.18 -21.72 20.79
N LEU A 2 1.34 -21.24 20.32
CA LEU A 2 1.51 -20.75 18.93
C LEU A 2 1.09 -21.79 17.88
N ALA A 3 1.66 -23.00 17.94
CA ALA A 3 1.33 -24.09 17.01
C ALA A 3 -0.17 -24.44 16.98
N LEU A 4 -0.87 -24.32 18.12
CA LEU A 4 -2.31 -24.53 18.19
C LEU A 4 -3.06 -23.51 17.33
N TYR A 5 -2.64 -22.24 17.34
CA TYR A 5 -3.24 -21.19 16.52
C TYR A 5 -2.89 -21.30 15.04
N GLU A 6 -1.67 -21.72 14.70
CA GLU A 6 -1.29 -22.01 13.30
C GLU A 6 -2.18 -23.10 12.69
N HIS A 7 -2.40 -24.20 13.42
CA HIS A 7 -3.29 -25.28 12.97
C HIS A 7 -4.76 -24.85 12.95
N LYS A 8 -5.20 -24.01 13.90
CA LYS A 8 -6.56 -23.44 13.88
C LYS A 8 -6.81 -22.66 12.59
N VAL A 9 -5.90 -21.74 12.23
CA VAL A 9 -6.03 -20.92 11.01
C VAL A 9 -5.98 -21.80 9.77
N PHE A 10 -5.07 -22.78 9.73
CA PHE A 10 -5.00 -23.75 8.64
C PHE A 10 -6.34 -24.50 8.42
N VAL A 11 -6.93 -25.05 9.48
CA VAL A 11 -8.21 -25.78 9.40
C VAL A 11 -9.34 -24.86 8.93
N GLN A 12 -9.39 -23.61 9.42
CA GLN A 12 -10.36 -22.62 8.98
C GLN A 12 -10.26 -22.35 7.47
N SER A 13 -9.05 -22.23 6.94
CA SER A 13 -8.81 -22.02 5.52
C SER A 13 -9.17 -23.24 4.67
N ALA A 14 -8.92 -24.46 5.18
CA ALA A 14 -9.35 -25.69 4.53
C ALA A 14 -10.88 -25.79 4.41
N VAL A 15 -11.61 -25.42 5.48
CA VAL A 15 -13.09 -25.35 5.47
C VAL A 15 -13.60 -24.29 4.49
N ALA A 16 -12.93 -23.14 4.42
CA ALA A 16 -13.30 -22.03 3.54
C ALA A 16 -12.86 -22.21 2.08
N GLY A 17 -12.08 -23.25 1.77
CA GLY A 17 -11.56 -23.48 0.41
C GLY A 17 -10.58 -22.39 -0.07
N ILE A 18 -9.86 -21.75 0.84
CA ILE A 18 -8.88 -20.69 0.53
C ILE A 18 -7.46 -21.14 0.88
N ASN A 19 -6.45 -20.56 0.22
CA ASN A 19 -5.05 -20.82 0.55
C ASN A 19 -4.58 -19.90 1.70
N PRO A 20 -4.21 -20.44 2.89
CA PRO A 20 -3.75 -19.63 4.02
C PRO A 20 -2.31 -19.10 3.88
N PHE A 21 -1.54 -19.61 2.91
CA PHE A 21 -0.11 -19.32 2.78
C PHE A 21 0.21 -18.30 1.69
N GLU A 22 -0.81 -17.83 0.96
CA GLU A 22 -0.65 -16.90 -0.16
C GLU A 22 -0.92 -15.46 0.27
N GLN A 23 -0.25 -14.52 -0.40
CA GLN A 23 -0.30 -13.09 -0.06
C GLN A 23 -0.47 -12.16 -1.27
N TRP A 24 -1.20 -12.58 -2.31
CA TRP A 24 -1.43 -11.77 -3.53
C TRP A 24 -1.95 -10.35 -3.26
N GLY A 25 -2.70 -10.15 -2.17
CA GLY A 25 -3.29 -8.84 -1.82
C GLY A 25 -2.29 -7.71 -1.57
N VAL A 26 -0.99 -8.01 -1.39
CA VAL A 26 0.03 -6.97 -1.16
C VAL A 26 0.58 -6.36 -2.45
N GLU A 27 0.44 -7.05 -3.58
CA GLU A 27 1.18 -6.72 -4.81
C GLU A 27 0.68 -5.43 -5.47
N LEU A 28 -0.64 -5.19 -5.48
CA LEU A 28 -1.20 -3.96 -6.04
C LEU A 28 -0.73 -2.72 -5.26
N GLY A 29 -0.69 -2.81 -3.92
CA GLY A 29 -0.23 -1.73 -3.07
C GLY A 29 1.25 -1.40 -3.33
N LYS A 30 2.10 -2.43 -3.46
CA LYS A 30 3.51 -2.26 -3.83
C LYS A 30 3.65 -1.59 -5.19
N ALA A 31 2.92 -2.05 -6.20
CA ALA A 31 2.98 -1.50 -7.55
C ALA A 31 2.53 -0.03 -7.61
N ILE A 32 1.46 0.32 -6.88
CA ILE A 32 0.98 1.71 -6.79
C ILE A 32 2.00 2.58 -6.06
N ALA A 33 2.58 2.10 -4.95
CA ALA A 33 3.58 2.84 -4.20
C ALA A 33 4.80 3.18 -5.07
N SER A 34 5.31 2.22 -5.85
CA SER A 34 6.42 2.46 -6.79
C SER A 34 6.09 3.48 -7.89
N GLN A 35 4.82 3.58 -8.31
CA GLN A 35 4.38 4.61 -9.27
C GLN A 35 4.26 6.00 -8.61
N ILE A 36 3.82 6.06 -7.36
CA ILE A 36 3.62 7.32 -6.61
C ILE A 36 4.95 7.91 -6.13
N GLU A 37 5.95 7.07 -5.85
CA GLU A 37 7.27 7.48 -5.36
C GLU A 37 7.92 8.62 -6.17
N PRO A 38 8.07 8.54 -7.50
CA PRO A 38 8.62 9.66 -8.29
C PRO A 38 7.74 10.91 -8.22
N ALA A 39 6.41 10.76 -8.25
CA ALA A 39 5.48 11.88 -8.18
C ALA A 39 5.58 12.67 -6.86
N LEU A 40 5.94 11.99 -5.76
CA LEU A 40 6.24 12.62 -4.48
C LEU A 40 7.54 13.44 -4.48
N ALA A 41 8.53 13.03 -5.28
CA ALA A 41 9.77 13.80 -5.51
C ALA A 41 9.56 14.98 -6.48
N GLY A 42 8.38 15.08 -7.09
CA GLY A 42 8.11 16.04 -8.17
C GLY A 42 8.66 15.59 -9.51
N GLU A 43 8.99 14.31 -9.64
CA GLU A 43 9.49 13.66 -10.84
C GLU A 43 8.36 12.83 -11.50
N GLY A 44 8.50 12.57 -12.80
CA GLY A 44 7.56 11.74 -13.57
C GLY A 44 6.37 12.51 -14.17
N GLU A 45 5.89 12.00 -15.31
CA GLU A 45 4.77 12.58 -16.09
C GLU A 45 3.45 11.81 -15.89
N GLN A 46 3.42 10.87 -14.96
CA GLN A 46 2.26 10.01 -14.75
C GLN A 46 1.12 10.80 -14.09
N ARG A 47 -0.07 10.72 -14.68
CA ARG A 47 -1.28 11.37 -14.17
C ARG A 47 -2.11 10.39 -13.34
N PHE A 48 -2.44 10.77 -12.12
CA PHE A 48 -3.27 9.96 -11.22
C PHE A 48 -4.73 10.41 -11.23
N ASP A 49 -5.59 9.67 -10.53
CA ASP A 49 -6.96 10.10 -10.30
C ASP A 49 -7.00 11.43 -9.51
N PRO A 50 -8.09 12.20 -9.60
CA PRO A 50 -8.17 13.53 -9.00
C PRO A 50 -7.92 13.57 -7.49
N THR A 51 -8.25 12.50 -6.76
CA THR A 51 -8.05 12.44 -5.31
C THR A 51 -6.57 12.28 -5.00
N THR A 52 -5.90 11.36 -5.68
CA THR A 52 -4.45 11.14 -5.53
C THR A 52 -3.66 12.39 -5.89
N GLU A 53 -4.01 13.09 -6.98
CA GLU A 53 -3.38 14.36 -7.37
C GLU A 53 -3.58 15.48 -6.34
N SER A 54 -4.78 15.57 -5.76
CA SER A 54 -5.09 16.53 -4.70
C SER A 54 -4.23 16.27 -3.45
N LEU A 55 -4.10 15.00 -3.06
CA LEU A 55 -3.28 14.59 -1.91
C LEU A 55 -1.79 14.81 -2.17
N LEU A 56 -1.28 14.49 -3.36
CA LEU A 56 0.11 14.75 -3.75
C LEU A 56 0.46 16.24 -3.66
N ARG A 57 -0.42 17.12 -4.13
CA ARG A 57 -0.24 18.57 -4.00
C ARG A 57 -0.21 19.02 -2.54
N ARG A 58 -1.14 18.53 -1.72
CA ARG A 58 -1.19 18.84 -0.28
C ARG A 58 0.05 18.36 0.47
N ILE A 59 0.55 17.16 0.17
CA ILE A 59 1.76 16.62 0.80
C ILE A 59 2.97 17.48 0.45
N ARG A 60 3.12 17.87 -0.82
CA ARG A 60 4.20 18.75 -1.27
C ARG A 60 4.16 20.12 -0.60
N SER A 61 2.98 20.74 -0.48
CA SER A 61 2.84 22.04 0.19
C SER A 61 3.26 21.95 1.67
N VAL A 62 2.78 20.93 2.39
CA VAL A 62 3.13 20.73 3.81
C VAL A 62 4.63 20.48 4.00
N ARG A 63 5.28 19.76 3.08
CA ARG A 63 6.74 19.53 3.12
C ARG A 63 7.52 20.83 2.89
N ALA A 64 7.09 21.66 1.94
CA ALA A 64 7.70 22.96 1.68
C ALA A 64 7.55 23.90 2.89
N ASP A 65 6.36 23.98 3.48
CA ASP A 65 6.10 24.81 4.67
C ASP A 65 6.96 24.38 5.88
N ARG A 66 7.22 23.07 6.03
CA ARG A 66 8.11 22.55 7.08
C ARG A 66 9.58 22.84 6.82
N ALA A 67 10.01 22.79 5.56
CA ALA A 67 11.40 23.12 5.20
C ALA A 67 11.71 24.62 5.33
N ALA A 68 10.70 25.47 5.27
CA ALA A 68 10.82 26.92 5.43
C ALA A 68 10.79 27.40 6.90
N ARG A 69 10.56 26.50 7.86
CA ARG A 69 10.59 26.78 9.30
C ARG A 69 11.90 26.29 9.90
#